data_AF-A0A2D8DLI2-F1
#
_entry.id   AF-A0A2D8DLI2-F1
#
_cell.length_a   1.000
_cell.length_b   1.000
_cell.length_c   1.000
_cell.angle_alpha   90.00
_cell.angle_beta   90.00
_cell.angle_gamma   90.00
#
_symmetry.space_group_name_H-M   'P 1'
#
loop_
_entity.id
_entity.type
_entity.pdbx_description
1 polymer ?
#
loop_
_entity_poly.entity_id
_entity_poly.type
_entity_poly.pdbx_seq_one_letter_code
_entity_poly.pdbx_strand_id
1 'polypeptide(L)'
;MSGASIWYLQRFSALLNLIYVLWLGSFFVFNEITFEVWSAFSSALMFKTLTTLVIASIIIHSVIGLWTVGTDYLTPRTLGFISGRLGGYANHFRVMYQLFFITLSVTLMLITSFLIWWS
;
A
#
# COMPACT_ATOMS: atom_id res chain seq x y z
N MET A 1 2.59 -20.05 -1.20
CA MET A 1 1.81 -19.37 -2.26
C MET A 1 2.46 -19.67 -3.59
N SER A 2 1.70 -19.96 -4.64
CA SER A 2 2.27 -20.14 -5.97
C SER A 2 2.54 -18.77 -6.61
N GLY A 3 3.44 -18.71 -7.59
CA GLY A 3 3.65 -17.49 -8.37
C GLY A 3 2.36 -16.97 -9.01
N ALA A 4 1.48 -17.88 -9.45
CA ALA A 4 0.17 -17.54 -9.99
C ALA A 4 -0.74 -16.86 -8.96
N SER A 5 -0.80 -17.34 -7.71
CA SER A 5 -1.65 -16.71 -6.69
C SER A 5 -1.17 -15.30 -6.34
N ILE A 6 0.15 -15.08 -6.27
CA ILE A 6 0.74 -13.75 -6.06
C ILE A 6 0.40 -12.83 -7.24
N TRP A 7 0.50 -13.37 -8.46
CA TRP A 7 0.16 -12.64 -9.66
C TRP A 7 -1.29 -12.15 -9.64
N TYR A 8 -2.26 -13.04 -9.39
CA TYR A 8 -3.68 -12.69 -9.34
C TYR A 8 -3.98 -11.67 -8.24
N LEU A 9 -3.43 -11.88 -7.04
CA LEU A 9 -3.63 -10.98 -5.91
C LEU A 9 -3.13 -9.56 -6.20
N GLN A 10 -2.01 -9.42 -6.92
CA GLN A 10 -1.50 -8.11 -7.33
C GLN A 10 -2.43 -7.37 -8.31
N ARG A 11 -3.05 -8.08 -9.26
CA ARG A 11 -3.94 -7.46 -10.27
C ARG A 11 -5.30 -7.12 -9.67
N PHE A 12 -5.84 -8.02 -8.88
CA PHE A 12 -7.13 -7.80 -8.23
C PHE A 12 -7.06 -6.61 -7.26
N SER A 13 -6.01 -6.53 -6.43
CA SER A 13 -5.80 -5.36 -5.56
C SER A 13 -5.61 -4.07 -6.36
N ALA A 14 -4.91 -4.10 -7.50
CA ALA A 14 -4.77 -2.94 -8.37
C ALA A 14 -6.11 -2.42 -8.89
N LEU A 15 -6.98 -3.32 -9.38
CA LEU A 15 -8.31 -2.97 -9.88
C LEU A 15 -9.20 -2.42 -8.76
N LEU A 16 -9.19 -3.05 -7.58
CA LEU A 16 -9.92 -2.54 -6.40
C LEU A 16 -9.47 -1.12 -6.02
N ASN A 17 -8.15 -0.89 -5.98
CA ASN A 17 -7.59 0.41 -5.66
C ASN A 17 -7.97 1.45 -6.71
N LEU A 18 -7.91 1.10 -8.00
CA LEU A 18 -8.31 1.99 -9.10
C LEU A 18 -9.80 2.37 -9.00
N ILE A 19 -10.69 1.41 -8.75
CA ILE A 19 -12.12 1.65 -8.60
C ILE A 19 -12.37 2.65 -7.46
N TYR A 20 -11.71 2.47 -6.32
CA TYR A 20 -11.85 3.39 -5.20
C TYR A 20 -11.31 4.79 -5.54
N VAL A 21 -10.17 4.89 -6.22
CA VAL A 21 -9.62 6.19 -6.68
C VAL A 21 -10.60 6.89 -7.61
N LEU A 22 -11.25 6.18 -8.54
CA LEU A 22 -12.25 6.76 -9.42
C LEU A 22 -13.50 7.19 -8.65
N TRP A 23 -13.97 6.38 -7.70
CA TRP A 23 -15.11 6.70 -6.85
C TRP A 23 -14.85 7.94 -5.99
N LEU A 24 -13.73 7.96 -5.26
CA LEU A 24 -13.34 9.11 -4.44
C LEU A 24 -13.04 10.34 -5.32
N GLY A 25 -12.39 10.16 -6.46
CA GLY A 25 -12.12 11.22 -7.43
C GLY A 25 -13.41 11.83 -7.99
N SER A 26 -14.45 11.02 -8.24
CA SER A 26 -15.75 11.53 -8.70
C SER A 26 -16.39 12.47 -7.68
N PHE A 27 -16.22 12.23 -6.37
CA PHE A 27 -16.69 13.15 -5.34
C PHE A 27 -16.07 14.54 -5.53
N PHE A 28 -14.75 14.60 -5.79
CA PHE A 28 -14.04 15.87 -6.01
C PHE A 28 -14.40 16.57 -7.31
N VAL A 29 -14.83 15.84 -8.33
CA VAL A 29 -15.21 16.41 -9.64
C VAL A 29 -16.64 16.97 -9.61
N PHE A 30 -17.55 16.31 -8.91
CA PHE A 30 -19.00 16.61 -8.98
C PHE A 30 -19.56 17.37 -7.78
N ASN A 31 -18.77 17.63 -6.73
CA ASN A 31 -19.22 18.33 -5.54
C ASN A 31 -18.36 19.56 -5.25
N GLU A 32 -18.97 20.58 -4.64
CA GLU A 32 -18.23 21.69 -4.07
C GLU A 32 -17.47 21.24 -2.81
N ILE A 33 -16.20 21.63 -2.71
CA ILE A 33 -15.32 21.21 -1.61
C ILE A 33 -15.42 22.20 -0.46
N THR A 34 -16.48 22.05 0.33
CA THR A 34 -16.67 22.77 1.59
C THR A 34 -16.46 21.82 2.77
N PHE A 35 -16.17 22.38 3.96
CA PHE A 35 -16.02 21.59 5.18
C PHE A 35 -17.27 20.75 5.48
N GLU A 36 -18.46 21.34 5.32
CA GLU A 36 -19.74 20.68 5.59
C GLU A 36 -19.98 19.50 4.66
N VAL A 37 -19.80 19.68 3.35
CA VAL A 37 -20.01 18.63 2.34
C VAL A 37 -19.01 17.49 2.52
N TRP A 38 -17.73 17.80 2.76
CA TRP A 38 -16.71 16.78 3.06
C TRP A 38 -17.02 16.02 4.34
N SER A 39 -17.36 16.74 5.42
CA SER A 39 -17.67 16.12 6.72
C SER A 39 -18.89 15.19 6.62
N ALA A 40 -19.91 15.57 5.86
CA ALA A 40 -21.07 14.71 5.62
C ALA A 40 -20.69 13.45 4.82
N PHE A 41 -19.89 13.59 3.77
CA PHE A 41 -19.44 12.47 2.94
C PHE A 41 -18.52 11.51 3.71
N SER A 42 -17.53 12.03 4.43
CA SER A 42 -16.53 11.21 5.13
C SER A 42 -17.06 10.57 6.43
N SER A 43 -18.09 11.15 7.04
CA SER A 43 -18.75 10.57 8.23
C SER A 43 -19.67 9.39 7.88
N ALA A 44 -20.09 9.26 6.61
CA ALA A 44 -20.96 8.18 6.17
C ALA A 44 -20.30 6.80 6.34
N LEU A 45 -21.09 5.83 6.84
CA LEU A 45 -20.62 4.45 7.05
C LEU A 45 -20.03 3.82 5.78
N MET A 46 -20.60 4.14 4.62
CA MET A 46 -20.11 3.69 3.32
C MET A 46 -18.67 4.16 3.06
N PHE A 47 -18.38 5.46 3.26
CA PHE A 47 -17.04 5.99 3.11
C PHE A 47 -16.06 5.32 4.09
N LYS A 48 -16.43 5.23 5.37
CA LYS A 48 -15.58 4.62 6.40
C LYS A 48 -15.23 3.16 6.08
N THR A 49 -16.23 2.39 5.63
CA THR A 49 -16.06 0.97 5.28
C THR A 49 -15.23 0.80 4.02
N LEU A 50 -15.57 1.50 2.93
CA LEU A 50 -14.85 1.39 1.65
C LEU A 50 -13.39 1.84 1.78
N THR A 51 -13.14 2.93 2.50
CA THR A 51 -11.78 3.44 2.73
C THR A 51 -10.96 2.44 3.55
N THR A 52 -11.54 1.84 4.60
CA THR A 52 -10.85 0.80 5.39
C THR A 52 -10.49 -0.42 4.53
N LEU A 53 -11.43 -0.88 3.68
CA LEU A 53 -11.19 -1.98 2.75
C LEU A 53 -10.10 -1.67 1.73
N VAL A 54 -10.09 -0.45 1.17
CA VAL A 54 -9.07 -0.07 0.20
C VAL A 54 -7.70 0.06 0.84
N ILE A 55 -7.61 0.54 2.09
CA ILE A 55 -6.34 0.61 2.82
C ILE A 55 -5.75 -0.79 2.99
N ALA A 56 -6.58 -1.78 3.38
CA ALA A 56 -6.14 -3.17 3.44
C ALA A 56 -5.68 -3.70 2.07
N SER A 57 -6.40 -3.36 0.99
CA SER A 57 -6.00 -3.69 -0.39
C SER A 57 -4.66 -3.05 -0.80
N ILE A 58 -4.43 -1.79 -0.44
CA ILE A 58 -3.17 -1.08 -0.68
C ILE A 58 -2.01 -1.74 0.08
N ILE A 59 -2.22 -2.18 1.32
CA ILE A 59 -1.19 -2.91 2.08
C ILE A 59 -0.83 -4.21 1.37
N ILE A 60 -1.82 -4.99 0.93
CA ILE A 60 -1.56 -6.23 0.16
C ILE A 60 -0.79 -5.91 -1.14
N HIS A 61 -1.26 -4.92 -1.90
CA HIS A 61 -0.66 -4.51 -3.16
C HIS A 61 0.79 -4.03 -3.01
N SER A 62 1.05 -3.25 -1.96
CA SER A 62 2.37 -2.69 -1.67
C SER A 62 3.31 -3.74 -1.10
N VAL A 63 2.87 -4.63 -0.21
CA VAL A 63 3.72 -5.70 0.32
C VAL A 63 4.21 -6.63 -0.78
N ILE A 64 3.35 -7.03 -1.72
CA ILE A 64 3.75 -7.86 -2.85
C ILE A 64 4.72 -7.11 -3.76
N GLY A 65 4.40 -5.86 -4.13
CA GLY A 65 5.26 -5.06 -5.01
C GLY A 65 6.63 -4.77 -4.39
N LEU A 66 6.66 -4.37 -3.12
CA LEU A 66 7.89 -4.09 -2.39
C LEU A 66 8.70 -5.35 -2.13
N TRP A 67 8.06 -6.50 -1.89
CA TRP A 67 8.74 -7.78 -1.83
C TRP A 67 9.47 -8.10 -3.14
N THR A 68 8.80 -7.93 -4.30
CA THR A 68 9.41 -8.13 -5.62
C THR A 68 10.61 -7.19 -5.82
N VAL A 69 10.48 -5.90 -5.52
CA VAL A 69 11.60 -4.95 -5.57
C VAL A 69 12.77 -5.42 -4.69
N GLY A 70 12.49 -5.86 -3.47
CA GLY A 70 13.51 -6.36 -2.55
C GLY A 70 14.23 -7.61 -3.07
N THR A 71 13.51 -8.55 -3.70
CA THR A 71 14.10 -9.77 -4.26
C THR A 71 14.84 -9.55 -5.57
N ASP A 72 14.50 -8.51 -6.33
CA ASP A 72 15.14 -8.23 -7.63
C ASP A 72 16.40 -7.37 -7.46
N TYR A 73 16.34 -6.35 -6.59
CA TYR A 73 17.39 -5.34 -6.48
C TYR A 73 18.31 -5.52 -5.27
N LEU A 74 17.82 -6.04 -4.14
CA LEU A 74 18.62 -6.24 -2.92
C LEU A 74 19.24 -7.64 -2.89
N THR A 75 20.01 -7.96 -3.94
CA THR A 75 20.69 -9.24 -4.11
C THR A 75 22.21 -9.06 -4.19
N PRO A 76 23.01 -10.08 -3.80
CA PRO A 76 24.46 -10.02 -3.93
C PRO A 76 24.91 -9.76 -5.37
N ARG A 77 24.16 -10.30 -6.34
CA ARG A 77 24.42 -10.08 -7.77
C ARG A 77 24.18 -8.61 -8.16
N THR A 78 22.99 -8.08 -7.89
CA THR A 78 22.61 -6.73 -8.34
C THR A 78 23.43 -5.66 -7.63
N LEU A 79 23.58 -5.74 -6.31
CA LEU A 79 24.41 -4.79 -5.56
C LEU A 79 25.92 -5.01 -5.79
N GLY A 80 26.32 -6.23 -6.13
CA GLY A 80 27.68 -6.58 -6.50
C GLY A 80 28.18 -5.88 -7.77
N PHE A 81 27.29 -5.58 -8.72
CA PHE A 81 27.63 -4.76 -9.89
C PHE A 81 28.01 -3.32 -9.53
N ILE A 82 27.50 -2.80 -8.41
CA ILE A 82 27.85 -1.47 -7.90
C ILE A 82 29.16 -1.54 -7.12
N SER A 83 29.27 -2.49 -6.17
CA SER A 83 30.55 -2.84 -5.55
C SER A 83 30.50 -4.21 -4.87
N GLY A 84 31.65 -4.90 -4.84
CA GLY A 84 31.78 -6.18 -4.12
C GLY A 84 31.46 -6.08 -2.63
N ARG A 85 31.75 -4.93 -2.00
CA ARG A 85 31.37 -4.67 -0.59
C ARG A 85 29.86 -4.62 -0.42
N LEU A 86 29.14 -3.87 -1.26
CA LEU A 86 27.68 -3.79 -1.23
C LEU A 86 27.02 -5.14 -1.50
N GLY A 87 27.58 -5.94 -2.41
CA GLY A 87 27.14 -7.32 -2.66
C GLY A 87 27.18 -8.19 -1.40
N GLY A 88 28.22 -8.04 -0.58
CA GLY A 88 28.36 -8.75 0.71
C GLY A 88 27.27 -8.39 1.74
N TYR A 89 26.75 -7.16 1.70
CA TYR A 89 25.71 -6.68 2.63
C TYR A 89 24.28 -6.81 2.10
N ALA A 90 24.07 -7.36 0.90
CA ALA A 90 22.77 -7.36 0.23
C ALA A 90 21.63 -7.98 1.07
N ASN A 91 21.90 -9.09 1.77
CA ASN A 91 20.88 -9.72 2.61
C ASN A 91 20.50 -8.84 3.81
N HIS A 92 21.47 -8.13 4.40
CA HIS A 92 21.20 -7.20 5.50
C HIS A 92 20.31 -6.05 5.04
N PHE A 93 20.64 -5.44 3.89
CA PHE A 93 19.80 -4.39 3.31
C PHE A 93 18.38 -4.88 3.01
N ARG A 94 18.23 -6.09 2.46
CA ARG A 94 16.91 -6.67 2.19
C ARG A 94 16.09 -6.88 3.46
N VAL A 95 16.69 -7.41 4.52
CA VAL A 95 15.99 -7.61 5.81
C VAL A 95 15.61 -6.27 6.44
N MET A 96 16.52 -5.29 6.48
CA MET A 96 16.22 -3.95 7.00
C MET A 96 15.08 -3.29 6.24
N TYR A 97 15.12 -3.37 4.90
CA TYR A 97 14.05 -2.91 4.03
C TYR A 97 12.71 -3.59 4.33
N GLN A 98 12.71 -4.91 4.52
CA GLN A 98 11.51 -5.69 4.87
C GLN A 98 10.92 -5.31 6.21
N LEU A 99 11.75 -5.19 7.25
CA LEU A 99 11.30 -4.76 8.56
C LEU A 99 10.71 -3.36 8.50
N PHE A 100 11.39 -2.43 7.82
CA PHE A 100 10.92 -1.06 7.66
C PHE A 100 9.53 -1.00 7.04
N PHE A 101 9.30 -1.64 5.89
CA PHE A 101 8.00 -1.52 5.22
C PHE A 101 6.88 -2.28 5.93
N ILE A 102 7.17 -3.40 6.62
CA ILE A 102 6.17 -4.11 7.43
C ILE A 102 5.73 -3.23 8.60
N THR A 103 6.69 -2.65 9.32
CA THR A 103 6.40 -1.72 10.43
C THR A 103 5.59 -0.53 9.92
N LEU A 104 6.02 0.10 8.82
CA LEU A 104 5.30 1.21 8.20
C LEU A 104 3.85 0.82 7.84
N SER A 105 3.64 -0.35 7.24
CA SER A 105 2.32 -0.82 6.81
C SER A 105 1.37 -1.00 8.01
N VAL A 106 1.86 -1.61 9.10
CA VAL A 106 1.07 -1.78 10.33
C VAL A 106 0.76 -0.44 10.97
N THR A 107 1.75 0.45 11.07
CA THR A 107 1.55 1.79 11.63
C THR A 107 0.52 2.59 10.83
N LEU A 108 0.62 2.59 9.50
CA LEU A 108 -0.34 3.27 8.64
C LEU A 108 -1.74 2.68 8.80
N MET A 109 -1.91 1.35 8.80
CA MET A 109 -3.20 0.70 9.00
C MET A 109 -3.89 1.15 10.29
N LEU A 110 -3.14 1.16 11.40
CA LEU A 110 -3.65 1.54 12.72
C LEU A 110 -4.03 3.01 12.76
N ILE A 111 -3.16 3.90 12.27
CA ILE A 111 -3.42 5.34 12.24
C ILE A 111 -4.64 5.65 11.37
N THR A 112 -4.71 5.11 10.16
CA THR A 112 -5.83 5.39 9.26
C THR A 112 -7.14 4.81 9.78
N SER A 113 -7.11 3.62 10.39
CA SER A 113 -8.32 3.05 11.00
C SER A 113 -8.79 3.91 12.18
N PHE A 114 -7.87 4.37 13.03
CA PHE A 114 -8.20 5.28 14.10
C PHE A 114 -8.81 6.58 13.56
N LEU A 115 -8.19 7.21 12.58
CA LEU A 115 -8.69 8.45 11.97
C LEU A 115 -10.08 8.27 11.36
N ILE A 116 -10.33 7.21 10.61
CA ILE A 116 -11.60 6.99 9.90
C ILE A 116 -12.74 6.69 10.88
N TRP A 117 -12.48 5.86 11.88
CA TRP A 117 -13.52 5.37 12.78
C TRP A 117 -13.75 6.28 13.99
N TRP A 118 -12.77 7.12 14.32
CA TRP A 118 -12.83 8.07 15.45
C TRP A 118 -12.96 9.54 15.02
N SER A 119 -13.05 9.82 13.71
CA SER A 119 -13.49 11.13 13.17
C SER A 119 -15.01 11.26 13.12
#